data_AF-A0A7S3B363-F1
#
_entry.id   AF-A0A7S3B363-F1
#
_cell.length_a   1.000
_cell.length_b   1.000
_cell.length_c   1.000
_cell.angle_alpha   90.00
_cell.angle_beta   90.00
_cell.angle_gamma   90.00
#
_symmetry.space_group_name_H-M   'P 1'
#
loop_
_entity.id
_entity.type
_entity.pdbx_description
1 polymer ?
#
loop_
_entity_poly.entity_id
_entity_poly.type
_entity_poly.pdbx_seq_one_letter_code
_entity_poly.pdbx_strand_id
1 'polypeptide(L)'
;LGVGLESGLVLIEGDLIDFCACCLYDGHRSYLGLSSGWALPPRVAAEVTRQADLRQQEDTYNTAFKRAGIAPDDRGDGVLAQLSNGLLSRPAQMKESVLAAAVQMQNAALFA
;
A
#
# COMPACT_ATOMS: atom_id res chain seq x y z
N LEU A 1 -4.40 -2.58 -22.60
CA LEU A 1 -3.66 -2.41 -21.34
C LEU A 1 -4.66 -2.45 -20.18
N GLY A 2 -4.58 -3.46 -19.33
CA GLY A 2 -5.27 -3.52 -18.04
C GLY A 2 -4.35 -3.05 -16.92
N VAL A 3 -4.93 -2.41 -15.90
CA VAL A 3 -4.18 -1.89 -14.74
C VAL A 3 -4.91 -2.32 -13.48
N GLY A 4 -4.21 -3.03 -12.60
CA GLY A 4 -4.64 -3.33 -11.24
C GLY A 4 -3.78 -2.55 -10.24
N LEU A 5 -4.42 -1.97 -9.24
CA LEU A 5 -3.77 -1.29 -8.12
C LEU A 5 -4.42 -1.77 -6.84
N GLU A 6 -3.61 -2.26 -5.90
CA GLU A 6 -4.10 -2.75 -4.62
C GLU A 6 -3.20 -2.24 -3.49
N SER A 7 -3.83 -1.87 -2.37
CA SER A 7 -3.10 -1.54 -1.14
C SER A 7 -3.00 -2.81 -0.31
N GLY A 8 -1.85 -3.03 0.32
CA GLY A 8 -1.59 -4.26 1.05
C GLY A 8 -0.82 -4.01 2.33
N LEU A 9 -0.94 -4.98 3.24
CA LEU A 9 -0.12 -5.07 4.43
C LEU A 9 0.72 -6.35 4.36
N VAL A 10 2.00 -6.25 4.68
CA VAL A 10 2.92 -7.40 4.73
C VAL A 10 3.75 -7.37 5.99
N LEU A 11 3.96 -8.53 6.62
CA LEU A 11 4.83 -8.65 7.79
C LEU A 11 6.28 -8.84 7.32
N ILE A 12 7.17 -7.91 7.68
CA ILE A 12 8.61 -7.97 7.39
C ILE A 12 9.38 -7.73 8.68
N GLU A 13 10.19 -8.71 9.09
CA GLU A 13 11.03 -8.65 10.30
C GLU A 13 10.30 -8.24 11.60
N GLY A 14 8.99 -8.51 11.67
CA GLY A 14 8.14 -8.19 12.82
C GLY A 14 7.35 -6.89 12.69
N ASP A 15 7.63 -6.06 11.68
CA ASP A 15 6.88 -4.85 11.37
C ASP A 15 5.81 -5.10 10.31
N LEU A 16 4.62 -4.53 10.52
CA LEU A 16 3.54 -4.57 9.54
C LEU A 16 3.72 -3.39 8.58
N ILE A 17 4.13 -3.70 7.35
CA ILE A 17 4.46 -2.73 6.32
C ILE A 17 3.27 -2.49 5.40
N ASP A 18 2.88 -1.23 5.26
CA ASP A 18 1.92 -0.76 4.28
C ASP A 18 2.60 -0.51 2.94
N PHE A 19 2.01 -1.01 1.85
CA PHE A 19 2.52 -0.84 0.50
C PHE A 19 1.40 -0.82 -0.54
N CYS A 20 1.73 -0.44 -1.77
CA CYS A 20 0.87 -0.57 -2.93
C CYS A 20 1.49 -1.52 -3.94
N ALA A 21 0.70 -2.47 -4.43
CA ALA A 21 1.03 -3.31 -5.57
C ALA A 21 0.35 -2.81 -6.84
N CYS A 22 1.06 -2.86 -7.95
CA CYS A 22 0.53 -2.65 -9.30
C CYS A 22 0.72 -3.89 -10.16
N CYS A 23 -0.30 -4.21 -10.96
CA CYS A 23 -0.21 -5.16 -12.05
C CYS A 23 -0.59 -4.46 -13.36
N LEU A 24 0.33 -4.42 -14.32
CA LEU A 24 0.07 -3.99 -15.69
C LEU A 24 -0.10 -5.23 -16.57
N TYR A 25 -1.20 -5.31 -17.32
CA TYR A 25 -1.47 -6.42 -18.24
C TYR A 25 -1.57 -5.92 -19.68
N ASP A 26 -0.69 -6.37 -20.56
CA ASP A 26 -0.66 -5.90 -21.96
C ASP A 26 -1.59 -6.68 -22.91
N GLY A 27 -2.24 -7.73 -22.42
CA GLY A 27 -3.03 -8.67 -23.24
C GLY A 27 -2.39 -10.05 -23.35
N HIS A 28 -1.12 -10.20 -22.95
CA HIS A 28 -0.37 -11.44 -23.01
C HIS A 28 0.37 -11.75 -21.70
N ARG A 29 0.95 -10.73 -21.05
CA ARG A 29 1.77 -10.86 -19.85
C ARG A 29 1.38 -9.85 -18.79
N SER A 30 1.60 -10.24 -17.53
CA SER A 30 1.45 -9.38 -16.36
C SER A 30 2.82 -8.90 -15.88
N TYR A 31 2.91 -7.62 -15.57
CA TYR A 31 4.09 -6.95 -15.04
C TYR A 31 3.77 -6.40 -13.66
N LEU A 32 4.61 -6.72 -12.66
CA LEU A 32 4.35 -6.40 -11.27
C LEU A 32 5.26 -5.30 -10.77
N GLY A 33 4.73 -4.41 -9.94
CA GLY A 33 5.51 -3.37 -9.27
C GLY A 33 4.99 -3.14 -7.86
N LEU A 34 5.91 -2.87 -6.95
CA LEU A 34 5.60 -2.55 -5.56
C LEU A 34 6.11 -1.14 -5.26
N SER A 35 5.39 -0.39 -4.42
CA SER A 35 5.94 0.81 -3.80
C SER A 35 6.95 0.43 -2.70
N SER A 36 7.75 1.40 -2.25
CA SER A 36 8.77 1.20 -1.22
C SER A 36 8.21 0.74 0.13
N GLY A 37 6.92 0.99 0.36
CA GLY A 37 6.23 0.72 1.61
C GLY A 37 6.72 1.54 2.81
N TRP A 38 6.06 1.38 3.95
CA TRP A 38 6.46 1.98 5.23
C TRP A 38 5.87 1.19 6.41
N ALA A 39 6.56 1.18 7.55
CA ALA A 39 6.10 0.48 8.74
C ALA A 39 4.97 1.24 9.44
N LEU A 40 3.86 0.54 9.72
CA LEU A 40 2.79 1.09 10.53
C LEU A 40 3.29 1.39 11.95
N PRO A 41 2.79 2.46 12.61
CA PRO A 41 3.08 2.68 14.02
C PRO A 41 2.66 1.46 14.85
N PRO A 42 3.45 0.99 15.83
CA PRO A 42 3.17 -0.27 16.54
C PRO A 42 1.77 -0.37 17.15
N ARG A 43 1.22 0.76 17.64
CA ARG A 43 -0.15 0.83 18.17
C ARG A 43 -1.21 0.58 17.10
N VAL A 44 -0.97 1.04 15.88
CA VAL A 44 -1.86 0.81 14.74
C VAL A 44 -1.73 -0.62 14.25
N ALA A 45 -0.51 -1.15 14.13
CA ALA A 45 -0.27 -2.53 13.73
C ALA A 45 -0.95 -3.54 14.68
N ALA A 46 -0.85 -3.32 15.99
CA ALA A 46 -1.54 -4.13 16.99
C ALA A 46 -3.07 -4.07 16.83
N GLU A 47 -3.61 -2.90 16.51
CA GLU A 47 -5.05 -2.72 16.31
C GLU A 47 -5.54 -3.43 15.04
N VAL A 48 -4.81 -3.30 13.92
CA VAL A 48 -5.12 -4.02 12.67
C VAL A 48 -5.08 -5.54 12.89
N THR A 49 -4.06 -6.03 13.59
CA THR A 49 -3.90 -7.48 13.85
C THR A 49 -5.02 -8.01 14.73
N ARG A 50 -5.35 -7.29 15.82
CA ARG A 50 -6.45 -7.64 16.72
C ARG A 50 -7.80 -7.72 16.00
N GLN A 51 -8.03 -6.86 15.01
CA GLN A 51 -9.26 -6.85 14.22
C GLN A 51 -9.34 -8.04 13.26
N ALA A 52 -8.22 -8.40 12.62
CA ALA A 52 -8.15 -9.56 11.73
C ALA A 52 -8.53 -10.85 12.47
N ASP A 53 -8.04 -11.03 13.70
CA ASP A 53 -8.35 -12.19 14.55
C ASP A 53 -9.85 -12.27 14.93
N LEU A 54 -10.49 -11.12 15.11
CA LEU A 54 -11.90 -11.03 15.52
C LEU A 54 -12.89 -11.16 14.36
N ARG A 55 -12.42 -11.29 13.11
CA ARG A 55 -13.25 -11.32 11.88
C ARG A 55 -14.28 -10.19 11.80
N GLN A 56 -13.98 -9.05 12.42
CA GLN A 56 -14.88 -7.90 12.40
C GLN A 56 -14.77 -7.22 11.04
N GLN A 57 -15.79 -7.42 10.20
CA GLN A 57 -15.82 -6.92 8.82
C GLN A 57 -15.90 -5.38 8.71
N GLU A 58 -16.20 -4.67 9.79
CA GLU A 58 -16.41 -3.22 9.78
C GLU A 58 -15.13 -2.40 10.02
N ASP A 59 -14.04 -3.06 10.41
CA ASP A 59 -12.89 -2.42 11.03
C ASP A 59 -11.74 -2.26 10.02
N THR A 60 -11.78 -1.11 9.33
CA THR A 60 -10.84 -0.73 8.26
C THR A 60 -9.49 -0.24 8.79
N TYR A 61 -8.49 -0.22 7.92
CA TYR A 61 -7.22 0.50 8.10
C TYR A 61 -7.40 1.89 8.73
N ASN A 62 -8.37 2.68 8.23
CA ASN A 62 -8.69 4.00 8.76
C ASN A 62 -9.24 3.96 10.19
N THR A 63 -9.99 2.91 10.56
CA THR A 63 -10.48 2.73 11.93
C THR A 63 -9.34 2.48 12.90
N ALA A 64 -8.34 1.69 12.51
CA ALA A 64 -7.15 1.45 13.34
C ALA A 64 -6.38 2.75 13.61
N PHE A 65 -6.18 3.58 12.58
CA PHE A 65 -5.58 4.92 12.75
C PHE A 65 -6.44 5.83 13.63
N LYS A 66 -7.76 5.85 13.44
CA LYS A 66 -8.69 6.66 14.25
C LYS A 66 -8.62 6.27 15.73
N ARG A 67 -8.58 4.97 16.05
CA ARG A 67 -8.44 4.48 17.43
C ARG A 67 -7.07 4.81 18.03
N ALA A 68 -6.04 4.93 17.21
CA ALA A 68 -4.72 5.41 17.61
C ALA A 68 -4.63 6.95 17.76
N GLY A 69 -5.73 7.69 17.55
CA GLY A 69 -5.79 9.14 17.68
C GLY A 69 -5.39 9.92 16.43
N ILE A 70 -5.28 9.26 15.28
CA ILE A 70 -4.94 9.88 13.99
C ILE A 70 -6.22 9.97 13.16
N ALA A 71 -6.62 11.19 12.80
CA ALA A 71 -7.84 11.40 12.03
C ALA A 71 -7.68 10.85 10.59
N PRO A 72 -8.73 10.23 10.02
CA PRO A 72 -8.71 9.81 8.62
C PRO A 72 -8.51 11.03 7.71
N ASP A 73 -7.80 10.83 6.61
CA ASP A 73 -7.66 11.83 5.56
C ASP A 73 -8.87 11.77 4.61
N ASP A 74 -9.54 12.91 4.41
CA ASP A 74 -10.68 13.07 3.51
C ASP A 74 -10.27 13.57 2.11
N ARG A 75 -8.99 13.91 1.91
CA ARG A 75 -8.46 14.47 0.65
C ARG A 75 -7.96 13.42 -0.33
N GLY A 76 -7.66 12.22 0.16
CA GLY A 76 -7.18 11.10 -0.66
C GLY A 76 -5.65 11.00 -0.74
N ASP A 77 -4.92 11.88 -0.05
CA ASP A 77 -3.46 11.83 0.11
C ASP A 77 -3.03 10.71 1.08
N GLY A 78 -3.96 10.26 1.92
CA GLY A 78 -3.80 9.15 2.86
C GLY A 78 -3.11 9.57 4.16
N VAL A 79 -3.18 8.68 5.15
CA VAL A 79 -2.57 8.92 6.48
C VAL A 79 -1.06 9.09 6.42
N LEU A 80 -0.40 8.47 5.44
CA LEU A 80 1.04 8.61 5.19
C LEU A 80 1.43 10.07 4.93
N ALA A 81 0.59 10.85 4.24
CA ALA A 81 0.88 12.27 4.01
C ALA A 81 0.86 13.08 5.31
N GLN A 82 -0.08 12.77 6.22
CA GLN A 82 -0.13 13.41 7.54
C GLN A 82 1.11 13.07 8.37
N LEU A 83 1.49 11.78 8.42
CA LEU A 83 2.61 11.31 9.25
C LEU A 83 3.98 11.75 8.72
N SER A 84 4.11 11.88 7.40
CA SER A 84 5.36 12.28 6.76
C SER A 84 5.47 13.79 6.53
N ASN A 85 4.52 14.60 7.01
CA ASN A 85 4.43 16.03 6.73
C ASN A 85 4.48 16.35 5.22
N GLY A 86 3.79 15.52 4.41
CA GLY A 86 3.68 15.69 2.96
C GLY A 86 4.88 15.21 2.14
N LEU A 87 5.91 14.61 2.76
CA LEU A 87 7.04 14.03 2.02
C LEU A 87 6.63 12.82 1.18
N LEU A 88 5.65 12.05 1.67
CA LEU A 88 5.09 10.88 1.01
C LEU A 88 3.57 11.02 0.95
N SER A 89 2.93 10.31 0.02
CA SER A 89 1.46 10.26 -0.08
C SER A 89 1.01 8.98 -0.76
N ARG A 90 -0.27 8.64 -0.60
CA ARG A 90 -0.88 7.49 -1.28
C ARG A 90 -0.79 7.62 -2.81
N PRO A 91 -1.11 8.77 -3.45
CA PRO A 91 -0.88 8.94 -4.88
C PRO A 91 0.59 8.78 -5.29
N ALA A 92 1.54 9.22 -4.46
CA ALA A 92 2.97 9.05 -4.74
C ALA A 92 3.38 7.57 -4.69
N GLN A 93 2.94 6.82 -3.67
CA GLN A 93 3.15 5.36 -3.59
C GLN A 93 2.50 4.62 -4.78
N MET A 94 1.27 4.98 -5.15
CA MET A 94 0.59 4.35 -6.31
C MET A 94 1.36 4.64 -7.60
N LYS A 95 1.87 5.86 -7.77
CA LYS A 95 2.71 6.20 -8.93
C LYS A 95 4.00 5.39 -8.93
N GLU A 96 4.65 5.24 -7.78
CA GLU A 96 5.85 4.43 -7.63
C GLU A 96 5.61 2.97 -8.04
N SER A 97 4.53 2.34 -7.57
CA SER A 97 4.23 0.94 -7.92
C SER A 97 3.98 0.75 -9.43
N VAL A 98 3.31 1.71 -10.08
CA VAL A 98 3.14 1.71 -11.54
C VAL A 98 4.48 1.85 -12.27
N LEU A 99 5.35 2.77 -11.82
CA LEU A 99 6.66 2.98 -12.42
C LEU A 99 7.53 1.72 -12.26
N ALA A 100 7.49 1.06 -11.11
CA ALA A 100 8.20 -0.20 -10.88
C ALA A 100 7.71 -1.31 -11.82
N ALA A 101 6.39 -1.45 -12.04
CA ALA A 101 5.84 -2.40 -13.00
C ALA A 101 6.26 -2.08 -14.45
N ALA A 102 6.31 -0.79 -14.79
CA ALA A 102 6.71 -0.33 -16.11
C ALA A 102 8.18 -0.67 -16.44
N VAL A 103 9.06 -0.78 -15.44
CA VAL A 103 10.45 -1.24 -15.66
C VAL A 103 10.48 -2.63 -16.31
N GLN A 104 9.68 -3.57 -15.82
CA GLN A 104 9.61 -4.92 -16.40
C GLN A 104 9.03 -4.87 -17.82
N MET A 105 7.95 -4.11 -18.01
CA MET A 105 7.26 -3.97 -19.30
C MET A 105 8.16 -3.37 -20.38
N GLN A 106 8.91 -2.31 -20.06
CA GLN A 106 9.82 -1.64 -21.00
C GLN A 106 11.05 -2.49 -21.34
N ASN A 107 11.44 -3.40 -20.45
CA ASN A 107 12.59 -4.27 -20.60
C ASN A 107 12.18 -5.74 -20.79
N ALA A 108 11.02 -5.99 -21.42
CA ALA A 108 10.39 -7.31 -21.45
C ALA A 108 11.32 -8.45 -21.93
N ALA A 109 12.31 -8.16 -22.78
CA ALA A 109 13.31 -9.13 -23.23
C ALA A 109 14.22 -9.67 -22.12
N LEU A 110 14.48 -8.89 -21.05
CA LEU A 110 15.27 -9.30 -19.89
C LEU A 110 14.44 -10.05 -18.84
N PHE A 111 13.12 -9.92 -18.91
CA PHE A 111 12.17 -10.51 -17.97
C PHE A 111 11.35 -11.64 -18.61
N ALA A 112 11.72 -12.11 -19.82
CA ALA A 112 11.03 -13.13 -20.62
C ALA A 112 11.28 -14.56 -20.14
#